data_AF-A0A2T9ZTH1-F1
#
_entry.id   AF-A0A2T9ZTH1-F1
#
_cell.length_a   1.000
_cell.length_b   1.000
_cell.length_c   1.000
_cell.angle_alpha   90.00
_cell.angle_beta   90.00
_cell.angle_gamma   90.00
#
_symmetry.space_group_name_H-M   'P 1'
#
loop_
_entity.id
_entity.type
_entity.pdbx_description
1 polymer ?
#
loop_
_entity_poly.entity_id
_entity_poly.type
_entity_poly.pdbx_seq_one_letter_code
_entity_poly.pdbx_strand_id
1 'polypeptide(L)' 'MRLTANDVDGSELLAGVIKDLDDDAWMFNLEASRRIGNQWKTSLQARLWSDIPEDDPLFAFHRDDYIEFTVTRFF' A
#
# COMPACT_ATOMS: atom_id res chain seq x y z
N MET A 1 -2.73 1.99 -12.50
CA MET A 1 -2.03 3.30 -12.41
C MET A 1 -1.10 3.27 -11.19
N ARG A 2 0.10 3.87 -11.25
CA ARG A 2 1.05 3.95 -10.11
C ARG A 2 1.57 5.37 -9.95
N LEU A 3 1.59 5.88 -8.71
CA LEU A 3 2.06 7.21 -8.34
C LEU A 3 3.17 7.08 -7.29
N THR A 4 4.23 7.86 -7.43
CA THR A 4 5.34 7.91 -6.49
C THR A 4 5.74 9.35 -6.22
N ALA A 5 5.79 9.77 -4.95
CA ALA A 5 6.30 11.05 -4.51
C ALA A 5 7.43 10.85 -3.48
N ASN A 6 8.48 11.66 -3.58
CA ASN A 6 9.62 11.66 -2.68
C ASN A 6 10.08 13.13 -2.49
N ASP A 7 10.29 13.56 -1.25
CA ASP A 7 10.81 14.89 -0.94
C ASP A 7 12.11 14.84 -0.11
N VAL A 8 12.84 15.97 -0.09
CA VAL A 8 14.11 16.13 0.65
C VAL A 8 13.92 16.00 2.17
N ASP A 9 12.71 16.27 2.67
CA ASP A 9 12.34 16.11 4.08
C ASP A 9 12.11 14.63 4.48
N GLY A 10 12.31 13.70 3.55
CA GLY A 10 12.27 12.25 3.80
C GLY A 10 10.86 11.69 3.84
N SER A 11 9.91 12.35 3.19
CA SER A 11 8.58 11.80 2.92
C SER A 11 8.59 10.97 1.63
N GLU A 12 8.02 9.78 1.69
CA GLU A 12 7.85 8.87 0.56
C GLU A 12 6.39 8.45 0.49
N LEU A 13 5.80 8.48 -0.70
CA LEU A 13 4.45 8.00 -0.95
C LEU A 13 4.45 7.19 -2.25
N LEU A 14 3.95 5.97 -2.19
CA LEU A 14 3.68 5.10 -3.31
C LEU A 14 2.22 4.68 -3.23
N ALA A 15 1.48 4.90 -4.31
CA ALA A 15 0.09 4.45 -4.41
C ALA A 15 -0.15 3.80 -5.77
N GLY A 16 -1.02 2.81 -5.82
CA GLY A 16 -1.37 2.14 -7.05
C GLY A 16 -2.74 1.49 -7.02
N VAL A 17 -3.30 1.36 -8.22
CA VAL A 17 -4.54 0.62 -8.48
C VAL A 17 -4.26 -0.31 -9.65
N ILE A 18 -4.61 -1.58 -9.47
CA ILE A 18 -4.67 -2.60 -10.52
C ILE A 18 -6.14 -2.98 -10.65
N LYS A 19 -6.65 -3.04 -11.88
CA LYS A 19 -8.01 -3.48 -12.18
C LYS A 19 -7.92 -4.46 -13.34
N ASP A 20 -8.61 -5.58 -13.23
CA ASP A 20 -8.78 -6.49 -14.35
C ASP A 20 -9.65 -5.84 -15.44
N LEU A 21 -9.36 -6.13 -16.70
CA LEU A 21 -10.11 -5.59 -17.83
C LEU A 21 -11.25 -6.52 -18.27
N ASP A 22 -11.21 -7.78 -17.86
CA ASP A 22 -12.16 -8.82 -18.23
C ASP A 22 -13.22 -9.06 -17.13
N ASP A 23 -12.95 -8.64 -15.88
CA ASP A 23 -13.90 -8.71 -14.77
C ASP A 23 -13.89 -7.44 -13.86
N ASP A 24 -14.57 -7.52 -12.72
CA ASP A 24 -14.70 -6.41 -11.76
C ASP A 24 -13.62 -6.40 -10.67
N ALA A 25 -12.67 -7.34 -10.68
CA ALA A 25 -11.61 -7.44 -9.69
C ALA A 25 -10.71 -6.21 -9.71
N TRP A 26 -10.39 -5.73 -8.51
CA TRP A 26 -9.41 -4.66 -8.37
C TRP A 26 -8.62 -4.78 -7.07
N MET A 27 -7.43 -4.18 -7.10
CA MET A 27 -6.51 -4.07 -6.00
C MET A 27 -6.08 -2.62 -5.84
N PHE A 28 -6.06 -2.14 -4.61
CA PHE A 28 -5.47 -0.88 -4.21
C PHE A 28 -4.29 -1.11 -3.28
N ASN A 29 -3.19 -0.40 -3.52
CA ASN A 29 -2.02 -0.39 -2.65
C ASN A 29 -1.62 1.04 -2.29
N LEU A 30 -1.27 1.26 -1.04
CA LEU A 30 -0.74 2.51 -0.51
C LEU A 30 0.42 2.22 0.44
N GLU A 31 1.54 2.88 0.22
CA GLU A 31 2.69 2.90 1.10
C GLU A 31 3.09 4.35 1.30
N ALA A 32 3.09 4.81 2.55
CA ALA A 32 3.53 6.14 2.90
C ALA A 32 4.54 6.04 4.03
N SER A 33 5.61 6.83 3.97
CA SER A 33 6.54 6.93 5.07
C SER A 33 7.07 8.35 5.21
N ARG A 34 7.44 8.72 6.43
CA ARG A 34 7.99 10.04 6.72
C ARG A 34 8.95 9.99 7.89
N ARG A 35 10.05 10.73 7.79
CA ARG A 35 10.93 11.02 8.92
C ARG A 35 10.37 12.17 9.75
N ILE A 36 10.40 12.01 11.08
CA ILE A 36 10.05 13.07 12.04
C ILE A 36 11.33 13.40 12.81
N GLY A 37 11.95 14.52 12.42
CA GLY A 37 13.30 14.86 12.85
C GLY A 37 14.32 13.78 12.47
N ASN A 38 15.41 13.69 13.23
CA ASN A 38 16.50 12.75 12.93
C ASN A 38 16.29 11.36 13.57
N GLN A 39 15.22 11.22 14.32
CA GLN A 39 15.14 10.27 15.42
C GLN A 39 13.97 9.30 15.30
N TRP A 40 12.99 9.62 14.46
CA TRP A 40 11.80 8.81 14.26
C TRP A 40 11.49 8.66 12.77
N LYS A 41 10.95 7.50 12.40
CA LYS A 41 10.30 7.27 11.11
C LYS A 41 8.92 6.67 11.37
N THR A 42 7.90 7.19 10.70
CA THR A 42 6.56 6.62 10.67
C THR A 42 6.30 6.05 9.27
N SER A 43 5.67 4.89 9.21
CA SER A 43 5.27 4.25 7.96
C SER A 43 3.81 3.78 8.06
N LEU A 44 3.06 3.94 6.98
CA LEU A 44 1.70 3.45 6.81
C LEU A 44 1.69 2.58 5.55
N GLN A 45 1.16 1.37 5.66
CA GLN A 45 0.89 0.50 4.52
C GLN A 45 -0.59 0.14 4.54
N ALA A 46 -1.23 0.18 3.38
CA ALA A 46 -2.57 -0.34 3.21
C ALA A 46 -2.66 -1.13 1.91
N ARG A 47 -3.33 -2.27 1.97
CA ARG A 47 -3.65 -3.12 0.83
C ARG A 47 -5.10 -3.53 0.91
N LEU A 48 -5.83 -3.30 -0.17
CA LEU A 48 -7.24 -3.63 -0.28
C LEU A 48 -7.48 -4.39 -1.59
N TRP A 49 -8.29 -5.43 -1.53
CA TRP A 49 -8.71 -6.30 -2.62
C TRP A 49 -10.24 -6.30 -2.69
N SER A 50 -10.81 -6.41 -3.90
CA SER A 50 -12.25 -6.52 -4.08
C SER A 50 -12.58 -7.36 -5.30
N ASP A 51 -13.73 -8.02 -5.25
CA ASP A 51 -14.37 -8.70 -6.38
C ASP A 51 -13.48 -9.71 -7.12
N ILE A 52 -12.54 -10.36 -6.40
CA ILE A 52 -11.67 -11.40 -6.97
C ILE A 52 -12.50 -12.68 -7.23
N PRO A 53 -12.58 -13.17 -8.49
CA PRO A 53 -13.31 -14.40 -8.82
C PRO A 53 -12.74 -15.65 -8.14
N GLU A 54 -13.58 -16.66 -7.89
CA GLU A 54 -13.16 -17.92 -7.25
C GLU A 54 -12.16 -18.73 -8.09
N ASP A 55 -12.15 -18.53 -9.41
CA ASP A 55 -11.25 -19.15 -10.38
C ASP A 55 -9.96 -18.34 -10.65
N ASP A 56 -9.82 -17.16 -10.05
CA ASP A 56 -8.61 -16.33 -10.17
C ASP A 56 -7.46 -16.87 -9.30
N PRO A 57 -6.22 -16.99 -9.81
CA PRO A 57 -5.05 -17.36 -9.01
C PRO A 57 -4.81 -16.51 -7.76
N LEU A 58 -5.27 -15.26 -7.76
CA LEU A 58 -5.20 -14.31 -6.64
C LEU A 58 -6.33 -14.48 -5.64
N PHE A 59 -7.29 -15.37 -5.86
CA PHE A 59 -8.39 -15.64 -4.93
C PHE A 59 -7.89 -16.02 -3.52
N ALA A 60 -6.71 -16.62 -3.41
CA ALA A 60 -6.10 -16.89 -2.10
C ALA A 60 -5.94 -15.63 -1.22
N PHE A 61 -5.84 -14.44 -1.83
CA PHE A 61 -5.66 -13.15 -1.15
C PHE A 61 -6.93 -12.30 -1.06
N HIS A 62 -8.09 -12.81 -1.51
CA HIS A 62 -9.34 -12.02 -1.60
C HIS A 62 -9.87 -11.47 -0.26
N ARG A 63 -9.32 -11.91 0.87
CA ARG A 63 -9.65 -11.41 2.23
C ARG A 63 -8.43 -10.90 3.00
N ASP A 64 -7.31 -10.69 2.32
CA ASP A 64 -6.06 -10.26 2.93
C ASP A 64 -5.93 -8.73 2.96
N ASP A 65 -7.07 -8.05 3.13
CA ASP A 65 -7.10 -6.61 3.36
C ASP A 65 -6.39 -6.28 4.68
N TYR A 66 -5.45 -5.35 4.64
CA TYR A 66 -4.75 -4.92 5.84
C TYR A 66 -4.39 -3.44 5.80
N ILE A 67 -4.25 -2.90 7.01
CA ILE A 67 -3.63 -1.61 7.27
C ILE A 67 -2.58 -1.84 8.36
N GLU A 68 -1.35 -1.44 8.07
CA GLU A 68 -0.23 -1.51 9.01
C GLU A 68 0.30 -0.10 9.26
N PHE A 69 0.46 0.24 10.53
CA PHE A 69 1.13 1.47 10.94
C PHE A 69 2.35 1.12 11.80
N THR A 70 3.51 1.64 11.40
CA THR A 70 4.79 1.36 12.04
C THR A 70 5.45 2.67 12.50
N VAL A 71 5.97 2.66 13.72
CA VAL A 71 6.80 3.74 14.28
C VAL A 71 8.15 3.17 14.67
N THR A 72 9.21 3.73 14.08
CA THR A 72 10.60 3.32 14.34
C THR A 72 11.36 4.46 15.01
N ARG A 73 12.08 4.15 16.10
CA ARG A 73 13.01 5.05 16.79
C ARG A 73 14.46 4.68 16.47
N PHE A 74 15.28 5.67 16.11
CA PHE A 74 16.72 5.52 15.89
C PHE A 74 17.54 6.12 17.06
N PHE A 75 18.36 5.32 17.74
CA PHE A 75 19.17 5.75 18.89
C PHE A 75 20.61 6.09 18.50
#